data_AF-A0A2V8I0U3-F1
#
_entry.id   AF-A0A2V8I0U3-F1
#
_cell.length_a   1.000
_cell.length_b   1.000
_cell.length_c   1.000
_cell.angle_alpha   90.00
_cell.angle_beta   90.00
_cell.angle_gamma   90.00
#
_symmetry.space_group_name_H-M   'P 1'
#
loop_
_entity.id
_entity.type
_entity.pdbx_description
1 polymer ?
#
loop_
_entity_poly.entity_id
_entity_poly.type
_entity_poly.pdbx_seq_one_letter_code
_entity_poly.pdbx_strand_id
1 'polypeptide(L)' 'MLVALTLTASTAAAQQAPFNEVGVTMGHWHIASKDVEANKKLFLAMGGKLMPGANPQIMFPGVLINLVL' A
#
# COMPACT_ATOMS: atom_id res chain seq x y z
N MET A 1 11.78 44.78 -0.58
CA MET A 1 10.88 43.63 -0.34
C MET A 1 11.70 42.37 -0.59
N LEU A 2 12.08 41.65 0.46
CA LEU A 2 12.82 40.39 0.33
C LEU A 2 11.83 39.26 0.60
N VAL A 3 11.46 38.50 -0.43
CA VAL A 3 10.62 37.31 -0.31
C VAL A 3 11.56 36.15 0.02
N ALA A 4 11.58 35.71 1.27
CA ALA A 4 12.31 34.53 1.68
C ALA A 4 11.53 33.27 1.29
N LEU A 5 12.10 32.46 0.40
CA LEU A 5 11.54 31.17 -0.03
C LEU A 5 12.00 30.08 0.95
N THR A 6 11.16 29.74 1.93
CA THR A 6 11.42 28.59 2.81
C THR A 6 11.05 27.30 2.06
N LEU A 7 12.05 26.58 1.57
CA LEU A 7 11.88 25.25 1.00
C LEU A 7 11.72 24.24 2.15
N THR A 8 10.49 23.95 2.56
CA THR A 8 10.23 22.82 3.46
C THR A 8 10.38 21.54 2.66
N ALA A 9 11.47 20.80 2.89
CA ALA A 9 11.62 19.46 2.35
C ALA A 9 10.59 18.54 3.02
N SER A 10 9.42 18.36 2.40
CA SER A 10 8.47 17.33 2.82
C SER A 10 9.11 15.97 2.56
N THR A 11 9.12 15.08 3.55
CA THR A 11 9.52 13.69 3.33
C THR A 11 8.52 13.04 2.37
N ALA A 12 9.03 12.49 1.26
CA ALA A 12 8.19 11.71 0.36
C ALA A 12 7.72 10.45 1.10
N ALA A 13 6.43 10.39 1.45
CA ALA A 13 5.82 9.20 2.04
C ALA A 13 5.21 8.35 0.91
N ALA A 14 5.71 7.14 0.71
CA ALA A 14 5.23 6.20 -0.31
C ALA A 14 4.02 5.36 0.18
N GLN A 15 3.46 5.72 1.33
CA GLN A 15 2.43 4.95 2.02
C GLN A 15 1.08 5.23 1.35
N GLN A 16 0.40 4.16 0.95
CA GLN A 16 -0.87 4.23 0.22
C GLN A 16 -1.99 4.88 1.04
N ALA A 17 -1.90 4.81 2.37
CA ALA A 17 -2.88 5.33 3.31
C ALA A 17 -2.27 6.39 4.24
N PRO A 18 -3.06 7.39 4.67
CA PRO A 18 -2.60 8.39 5.65
C PRO A 18 -2.10 7.77 6.95
N PHE A 19 -1.26 8.51 7.66
CA PHE A 19 -0.88 8.20 9.04
C PHE A 19 -2.06 8.43 9.99
N ASN A 20 -2.16 7.61 11.04
CA ASN A 20 -3.10 7.83 12.13
C ASN A 20 -2.59 8.91 13.10
N GLU A 21 -3.35 9.18 14.17
CA GLU A 21 -3.08 10.23 15.16
C GLU A 21 -1.72 10.11 15.87
N VAL A 22 -1.17 8.89 15.95
CA VAL A 22 0.14 8.63 16.55
C VAL A 22 1.26 8.53 15.52
N GLY A 23 0.99 8.90 14.26
CA GLY A 23 1.98 8.97 13.20
C GLY A 23 2.35 7.63 12.56
N VAL A 24 1.49 6.60 12.63
CA VAL A 24 1.76 5.29 12.02
C VAL A 24 0.72 4.92 10.95
N THR A 25 1.14 4.12 9.97
CA THR A 25 0.25 3.54 8.94
C THR A 25 0.77 2.18 8.51
N MET A 26 -0.14 1.25 8.23
CA MET A 26 0.19 -0.08 7.74
C MET A 26 0.15 -0.08 6.21
N GLY A 27 1.31 0.10 5.56
CA GLY A 27 1.36 0.25 4.10
C GLY A 27 1.00 -1.02 3.33
N HIS A 28 1.68 -2.13 3.63
CA HIS A 28 1.50 -3.39 2.91
C HIS A 28 1.89 -4.62 3.73
N TRP A 29 1.31 -5.77 3.37
CA TRP A 29 1.70 -7.08 3.87
C TRP A 29 2.27 -7.94 2.76
N HIS A 30 3.38 -8.61 3.04
CA HIS A 30 3.92 -9.65 2.18
C HIS A 30 3.49 -10.99 2.75
N ILE A 31 2.69 -11.73 1.97
CA ILE A 31 2.17 -13.04 2.37
C ILE A 31 2.77 -14.06 1.43
N ALA A 32 3.58 -14.97 1.97
CA ALA A 32 4.06 -16.14 1.26
C ALA A 32 2.87 -17.09 1.04
N SER A 33 2.52 -17.33 -0.23
CA SER A 33 1.41 -18.21 -0.59
C SER A 33 1.91 -19.39 -1.40
N LYS A 34 1.64 -20.60 -0.89
CA LYS A 34 1.88 -21.84 -1.65
C LYS A 34 1.06 -21.88 -2.94
N ASP A 35 -0.14 -21.31 -2.94
CA ASP A 35 -0.98 -21.15 -4.12
C ASP A 35 -1.40 -19.67 -4.25
N VAL A 36 -0.66 -18.94 -5.06
CA VAL A 36 -0.88 -17.51 -5.29
C VAL A 36 -2.24 -17.25 -5.96
N GLU A 37 -2.68 -18.12 -6.87
CA GLU A 37 -3.92 -17.90 -7.61
C GLU A 37 -5.15 -18.14 -6.74
N ALA A 38 -5.11 -19.15 -5.87
CA ALA A 38 -6.16 -19.39 -4.87
C ALA A 38 -6.29 -18.21 -3.91
N ASN A 39 -5.17 -17.73 -3.34
CA ASN A 39 -5.18 -16.57 -2.44
C ASN A 39 -5.64 -15.30 -3.16
N LYS A 40 -5.22 -15.07 -4.42
CA LYS A 40 -5.70 -13.94 -5.21
C LYS A 40 -7.22 -13.95 -5.33
N LYS A 41 -7.81 -15.09 -5.71
CA LYS A 41 -9.27 -15.24 -5.83
C LYS A 41 -9.98 -14.99 -4.50
N LEU A 42 -9.44 -15.50 -3.40
CA LEU A 42 -9.95 -15.25 -2.06
C LEU A 42 -9.98 -13.76 -1.73
N PHE A 43 -8.87 -13.05 -1.90
CA PHE A 43 -8.80 -11.62 -1.58
C PHE A 43 -9.72 -10.77 -2.49
N LEU A 44 -9.86 -11.14 -3.76
CA LEU A 44 -10.82 -10.48 -4.66
C LEU A 44 -12.28 -10.74 -4.23
N ALA A 45 -12.61 -11.96 -3.81
CA ALA A 45 -13.95 -12.29 -3.30
C ALA A 45 -14.29 -11.54 -1.99
N MET A 46 -13.29 -11.17 -1.19
CA MET A 46 -13.45 -10.33 0.00
C MET A 46 -13.58 -8.83 -0.31
N GLY A 47 -13.64 -8.44 -1.58
CA GLY A 47 -13.80 -7.05 -2.01
C GLY A 47 -12.49 -6.29 -2.26
N GLY A 48 -11.35 -6.99 -2.24
CA GLY A 48 -10.08 -6.43 -2.67
C GLY A 48 -10.06 -6.11 -4.17
N LYS A 49 -9.30 -5.10 -4.57
CA LYS A 49 -9.13 -4.71 -5.98
C LYS A 49 -7.76 -5.09 -6.48
N LEU A 50 -7.70 -5.72 -7.65
CA LEU A 50 -6.43 -6.05 -8.28
C LEU A 50 -5.72 -4.77 -8.73
N MET A 51 -4.46 -4.60 -8.35
CA MET A 51 -3.61 -3.49 -8.73
C MET A 51 -2.66 -3.92 -9.86
N PRO A 52 -2.32 -3.01 -10.79
CA PRO A 52 -1.31 -3.28 -11.80
C PRO A 52 0.07 -3.46 -11.18
N GLY A 53 0.84 -4.44 -11.66
CA GLY A 53 2.21 -4.70 -11.21
C GLY A 53 2.72 -6.09 -11.59
N ALA A 54 3.98 -6.39 -11.25
CA ALA A 54 4.65 -7.63 -11.63
C ALA A 54 4.13 -8.86 -10.85
N ASN A 55 3.85 -8.69 -9.56
CA ASN A 55 3.23 -9.71 -8.71
C ASN A 55 1.76 -9.36 -8.44
N PRO A 56 0.89 -10.35 -8.13
CA PRO A 56 -0.48 -10.08 -7.71
C PRO A 56 -0.51 -9.20 -6.46
N GLN A 57 -1.00 -7.98 -6.65
CA GLN A 57 -1.15 -6.96 -5.64
C GLN A 57 -2.63 -6.67 -5.46
N ILE A 58 -3.16 -6.85 -4.25
CA ILE A 58 -4.58 -6.67 -3.96
C ILE A 58 -4.74 -5.52 -2.97
N MET A 59 -5.45 -4.48 -3.40
CA MET A 59 -5.74 -3.30 -2.59
C MET A 59 -7.06 -3.47 -1.83
N PHE A 60 -6.98 -3.34 -0.52
CA PHE A 60 -8.12 -3.06 0.36
C PHE A 60 -8.08 -1.59 0.79
N PRO A 61 -9.18 -1.03 1.33
CA PRO A 61 -9.13 0.27 1.99
C PRO A 61 -8.03 0.28 3.05
N GLY A 62 -6.98 1.08 2.82
CA GLY A 62 -5.91 1.31 3.80
C GLY A 62 -4.74 0.32 3.77
N VAL A 63 -4.80 -0.80 3.04
CA VAL A 63 -3.71 -1.80 3.02
C VAL A 63 -3.56 -2.47 1.66
N LEU A 64 -2.31 -2.68 1.25
CA LEU A 64 -1.96 -3.44 0.05
C LEU A 64 -1.46 -4.85 0.44
N ILE A 65 -2.01 -5.87 -0.19
CA ILE A 65 -1.56 -7.26 -0.02
C ILE A 65 -0.68 -7.65 -1.21
N ASN A 66 0.57 -8.04 -0.90
CA ASN A 66 1.53 -8.57 -1.85
C ASN A 66 1.62 -10.09 -1.66
N LEU A 67 1.16 -10.84 -2.66
CA LEU A 67 1.34 -12.28 -2.68
C LEU A 67 2.73 -12.60 -3.26
N VAL A 68 3.52 -13.31 -2.47
CA VAL A 68 4.86 -13.76 -2.85
C VAL A 68 4.91 -15.29 -2.76
N LEU A 69 5.81 -15.90 -3.54
CA LEU A 69 6.05 -17.35 -3.56
C LEU A 69 7.13 -17.71 -2.54
#